data_AF-A0A945W1S0-F1
#
_entry.id   AF-A0A945W1S0-F1
#
_cell.length_a   1.000
_cell.length_b   1.000
_cell.length_c   1.000
_cell.angle_alpha   90.00
_cell.angle_beta   90.00
_cell.angle_gamma   90.00
#
_symmetry.space_group_name_H-M   'P 1'
#
loop_
_entity.id
_entity.type
_entity.pdbx_description
1 polymer ?
#
loop_
_entity_poly.entity_id
_entity_poly.type
_entity_poly.pdbx_seq_one_letter_code
_entity_poly.pdbx_strand_id
1 'polypeptide(L)'
;MTAKNSLKYILIIFLIIQLTGCATYQEAGSPASARKDEWFARDKLKHFSATFLIGAAAYSTARWGDASKNDASIIGFSLSSTCGMAKEINDEVRRDDWSYKDLIWDFIGGAAGVSLSNALD
;
A
#
# COMPACT_ATOMS: atom_id res chain seq x y z
N MET A 1 -18.12 -18.65 -14.69
CA MET A 1 -17.01 -18.29 -13.77
C MET A 1 -17.63 -17.74 -12.49
N THR A 2 -17.32 -18.33 -11.33
CA THR A 2 -17.84 -17.90 -10.03
C THR A 2 -17.31 -16.52 -9.65
N ALA A 3 -18.13 -15.67 -9.02
CA ALA A 3 -17.79 -14.28 -8.68
C ALA A 3 -16.46 -14.13 -7.89
N LYS A 4 -16.10 -15.14 -7.08
CA LYS A 4 -14.80 -15.22 -6.38
C LYS A 4 -13.60 -15.24 -7.33
N ASN A 5 -13.71 -15.90 -8.48
CA ASN A 5 -12.62 -15.96 -9.46
C ASN A 5 -12.47 -14.61 -10.16
N SER A 6 -13.58 -13.96 -10.52
CA SER A 6 -13.57 -12.63 -11.12
C SER A 6 -12.94 -11.57 -10.19
N LEU A 7 -13.23 -11.62 -8.88
CA LEU A 7 -12.62 -10.72 -7.90
C LEU A 7 -11.10 -10.93 -7.78
N LYS A 8 -10.63 -12.18 -7.78
CA LYS A 8 -9.19 -12.49 -7.79
C LYS A 8 -8.48 -11.91 -9.02
N TYR A 9 -9.07 -12.03 -10.20
CA TYR A 9 -8.49 -11.45 -11.42
C TYR A 9 -8.46 -9.93 -11.37
N ILE A 10 -9.51 -9.28 -10.84
CA ILE A 10 -9.52 -7.82 -10.67
C ILE A 10 -8.39 -7.37 -9.73
N LEU A 11 -8.18 -8.07 -8.60
CA LEU A 11 -7.10 -7.74 -7.66
C LEU A 11 -5.71 -7.97 -8.25
N ILE A 12 -5.53 -9.05 -9.03
CA ILE A 12 -4.27 -9.32 -9.75
C ILE A 12 -4.01 -8.26 -10.81
N ILE A 13 -5.03 -7.88 -11.60
CA ILE A 13 -4.92 -6.83 -12.60
C ILE A 13 -4.59 -5.50 -11.93
N PHE A 14 -5.23 -5.19 -10.80
CA PHE A 14 -4.94 -3.97 -10.04
C PHE A 14 -3.49 -3.96 -9.57
N LEU A 15 -3.01 -5.07 -8.97
CA LEU A 15 -1.61 -5.26 -8.56
C LEU A 15 -0.63 -5.11 -9.73
N ILE A 16 -0.94 -5.65 -10.90
CA ILE A 16 -0.13 -5.50 -12.12
C ILE A 16 -0.10 -4.03 -12.56
N ILE A 17 -1.23 -3.32 -12.52
CA ILE A 17 -1.30 -1.88 -12.82
C ILE A 17 -0.47 -1.07 -11.83
N GLN A 18 -0.44 -1.43 -10.54
CA GLN A 18 0.38 -0.76 -9.53
C GLN A 18 1.89 -0.85 -9.85
N LEU A 19 2.35 -1.98 -10.42
CA LEU A 19 3.76 -2.22 -10.69
C LEU A 19 4.29 -1.41 -11.90
N THR A 20 3.43 -1.08 -12.87
CA THR A 20 3.83 -0.34 -14.09
C THR A 20 3.97 1.16 -13.86
N GLY A 21 3.32 1.72 -12.83
CA GLY A 21 3.34 3.17 -12.53
C GLY A 21 4.60 3.67 -11.81
N CYS A 22 5.37 2.79 -11.15
CA CYS A 22 6.53 3.20 -10.34
C CYS A 22 7.68 3.85 -11.14
N ALA A 23 7.78 3.60 -12.45
CA ALA A 23 8.91 4.06 -13.25
C ALA A 23 8.72 5.44 -13.91
N THR A 24 7.49 5.95 -14.00
CA THR A 24 7.17 7.12 -14.83
C THR A 24 6.98 8.43 -14.07
N TYR A 25 6.86 8.39 -12.74
CA TYR A 25 6.50 9.58 -11.92
C TYR A 25 7.63 10.16 -11.09
N GLN A 26 8.89 9.71 -11.24
CA GLN A 26 10.01 10.38 -10.58
C GLN A 26 10.46 11.59 -11.42
N GLU A 27 9.62 12.63 -11.49
CA GLU A 27 10.04 13.96 -11.90
C GLU A 27 11.10 14.41 -10.87
N ALA A 28 12.28 14.83 -11.35
CA ALA A 28 13.34 15.29 -10.48
C ALA A 28 12.95 16.66 -9.92
N GLY A 29 12.28 16.66 -8.76
CA GLY A 29 11.86 17.87 -8.06
C GLY A 29 12.98 18.91 -7.95
N SER A 30 12.59 20.18 -8.08
CA SER A 30 13.45 21.37 -8.06
C SER A 30 14.54 21.35 -6.96
N PRO A 31 15.78 21.79 -7.24
CA PRO A 31 16.92 21.71 -6.32
C PRO A 31 16.77 22.54 -5.03
N ALA A 32 15.71 23.36 -4.91
CA ALA A 32 15.46 24.21 -3.75
C ALA A 32 14.74 23.49 -2.58
N SER A 33 14.11 22.32 -2.80
CA SER A 33 13.36 21.57 -1.77
C SER A 33 13.96 20.22 -1.39
N ALA A 34 15.15 19.87 -1.89
CA ALA A 34 15.82 18.59 -1.69
C ALA A 34 16.28 18.38 -0.23
N ARG A 35 15.33 18.31 0.71
CA ARG A 35 15.51 17.58 1.96
C ARG A 35 15.82 16.17 1.53
N LYS A 36 17.00 15.68 1.90
CA LYS A 36 17.43 14.31 1.61
C LYS A 36 16.33 13.36 2.05
N ASP A 37 15.67 12.72 1.10
CA ASP A 37 14.72 11.67 1.38
C ASP A 37 15.51 10.46 1.93
N GLU A 38 15.43 10.23 3.24
CA GLU A 38 16.18 9.19 3.93
C GLU A 38 15.34 7.93 4.10
N TRP A 39 15.99 6.77 3.93
CA TRP A 39 15.34 5.47 4.10
C TRP A 39 14.81 5.21 5.51
N PHE A 40 15.38 5.86 6.53
CA PHE A 40 15.05 5.64 7.94
C PHE A 40 14.72 6.96 8.63
N ALA A 41 13.76 7.70 8.08
CA ALA A 41 13.24 8.93 8.68
C ALA A 41 11.96 8.67 9.50
N ARG A 42 11.62 9.62 10.38
CA ARG A 42 10.33 9.62 11.10
C ARG A 42 9.12 9.56 10.16
N ASP A 43 9.29 10.07 8.95
CA ASP A 43 8.25 10.06 7.95
C ASP A 43 7.95 8.65 7.43
N LYS A 44 9.00 7.86 7.17
CA LYS A 44 8.89 6.44 6.77
C LYS A 44 8.17 5.60 7.81
N LEU A 45 8.38 5.89 9.10
CA LEU A 45 7.66 5.24 10.18
C LEU A 45 6.15 5.52 10.12
N LYS A 46 5.73 6.72 9.70
CA LYS A 46 4.31 7.05 9.53
C LYS A 46 3.69 6.27 8.38
N HIS A 47 4.38 6.21 7.25
CA HIS A 47 3.99 5.41 6.08
C HIS A 47 3.78 3.94 6.46
N PHE A 48 4.79 3.34 7.07
CA PHE A 48 4.72 2.00 7.62
C PHE A 48 3.53 1.82 8.58
N SER A 49 3.41 2.70 9.58
CA SER A 49 2.39 2.55 10.63
C SER A 49 0.97 2.71 10.07
N ALA A 50 0.75 3.66 9.16
CA ALA A 50 -0.55 3.90 8.54
C ALA A 50 -1.00 2.69 7.73
N THR A 51 -0.16 2.20 6.83
CA THR A 51 -0.49 1.03 6.00
C THR A 51 -0.55 -0.27 6.77
N PHE A 52 0.26 -0.42 7.83
CA PHE A 52 0.14 -1.52 8.79
C PHE A 52 -1.26 -1.56 9.42
N LEU A 53 -1.73 -0.43 9.95
CA LEU A 53 -3.04 -0.34 10.58
C LEU A 53 -4.17 -0.57 9.57
N ILE A 54 -4.07 0.00 8.37
CA ILE A 54 -5.05 -0.20 7.30
C ILE A 54 -5.10 -1.68 6.90
N GLY A 55 -3.95 -2.32 6.70
CA GLY A 55 -3.86 -3.72 6.31
C GLY A 55 -4.46 -4.65 7.37
N ALA A 56 -4.12 -4.43 8.65
CA ALA A 56 -4.66 -5.20 9.78
C ALA A 56 -6.17 -4.99 9.97
N ALA A 57 -6.66 -3.75 9.88
CA ALA A 57 -8.08 -3.42 10.01
C ALA A 57 -8.91 -4.03 8.86
N ALA A 58 -8.40 -3.92 7.63
CA ALA A 58 -9.05 -4.48 6.45
C ALA A 58 -9.06 -6.01 6.48
N TYR A 59 -7.96 -6.65 6.92
CA TYR A 59 -7.93 -8.09 7.18
C TYR A 59 -9.04 -8.49 8.17
N SER A 60 -9.07 -7.84 9.34
CA SER A 60 -10.02 -8.15 10.41
C SER A 60 -11.47 -7.96 9.96
N THR A 61 -11.74 -6.89 9.20
CA THR A 61 -13.06 -6.61 8.62
C THR A 61 -13.46 -7.69 7.62
N ALA A 62 -12.54 -8.13 6.75
CA ALA A 62 -12.81 -9.22 5.81
C ALA A 62 -13.08 -10.54 6.54
N ARG A 63 -12.32 -10.84 7.61
CA ARG A 63 -12.55 -12.03 8.45
C ARG A 63 -13.89 -12.00 9.16
N TRP A 64 -14.33 -10.84 9.65
CA TRP A 64 -15.65 -10.67 10.24
C TRP A 64 -16.78 -10.89 9.22
N GLY A 65 -16.54 -10.61 7.94
CA GLY A 65 -17.43 -10.92 6.83
C GLY A 65 -17.26 -12.32 6.22
N ASP A 66 -16.79 -13.30 7.00
CA ASP A 66 -16.60 -14.70 6.59
C ASP A 66 -15.62 -14.94 5.41
N ALA A 67 -14.75 -13.99 5.08
CA ALA A 67 -13.69 -14.22 4.10
C ALA A 67 -12.68 -15.25 4.62
N SER A 68 -12.12 -16.08 3.73
CA SER A 68 -11.03 -16.99 4.11
C SER A 68 -9.79 -16.21 4.56
N LYS A 69 -8.90 -16.81 5.37
CA LYS A 69 -7.62 -16.17 5.75
C LYS A 69 -6.83 -15.67 4.54
N ASN A 70 -6.83 -16.44 3.46
CA ASN A 70 -6.15 -16.06 2.22
C ASN A 70 -6.83 -14.86 1.56
N ASP A 71 -8.15 -14.87 1.41
CA ASP A 71 -8.87 -13.76 0.79
C ASP A 71 -8.79 -12.48 1.65
N ALA A 72 -8.88 -12.60 2.98
CA ALA A 72 -8.69 -11.49 3.90
C ALA A 72 -7.27 -10.89 3.83
N SER A 73 -6.25 -11.74 3.63
CA SER A 73 -4.88 -11.26 3.43
C SER A 73 -4.73 -10.47 2.14
N ILE A 74 -5.30 -10.96 1.05
CA ILE A 74 -5.28 -10.25 -0.24
C ILE A 74 -6.04 -8.92 -0.11
N ILE A 75 -7.26 -8.93 0.46
CA ILE A 75 -8.06 -7.71 0.66
C ILE A 75 -7.29 -6.70 1.50
N GLY A 76 -6.72 -7.12 2.63
CA GLY A 76 -5.98 -6.24 3.52
C GLY A 76 -4.78 -5.59 2.83
N PHE A 77 -3.96 -6.41 2.15
CA PHE A 77 -2.76 -5.93 1.49
C PHE A 77 -3.09 -5.03 0.29
N SER A 78 -4.10 -5.38 -0.51
CA SER A 78 -4.54 -4.55 -1.63
C SER A 78 -5.07 -3.20 -1.18
N LEU A 79 -5.86 -3.17 -0.10
CA LEU A 79 -6.42 -1.91 0.40
C LEU A 79 -5.32 -1.00 0.98
N SER A 80 -4.43 -1.54 1.81
CA SER A 80 -3.31 -0.76 2.38
C SER A 80 -2.38 -0.21 1.29
N SER A 81 -2.05 -1.03 0.29
CA SER A 81 -1.19 -0.65 -0.83
C SER A 81 -1.83 0.45 -1.68
N THR A 82 -3.14 0.34 -1.94
CA THR A 82 -3.90 1.36 -2.69
C THR A 82 -3.93 2.68 -1.92
N CYS A 83 -4.11 2.65 -0.60
CA CYS A 83 -4.10 3.85 0.23
C CYS A 83 -2.73 4.54 0.24
N GLY A 84 -1.64 3.77 0.37
CA GLY A 84 -0.27 4.32 0.31
C GLY A 84 0.01 4.98 -1.04
N MET A 85 -0.28 4.29 -2.13
CA MET A 85 -0.11 4.86 -3.48
C MET A 85 -0.99 6.09 -3.72
N ALA A 86 -2.24 6.09 -3.26
CA ALA A 86 -3.13 7.24 -3.38
C ALA A 86 -2.61 8.48 -2.62
N LYS A 87 -1.94 8.28 -1.47
CA LYS A 87 -1.25 9.37 -0.75
C LYS A 87 -0.13 9.94 -1.62
N GLU A 88 0.76 9.10 -2.14
CA GLU A 88 1.90 9.56 -2.95
C GLU A 88 1.44 10.29 -4.22
N ILE A 89 0.39 9.81 -4.91
CA ILE A 89 -0.19 10.51 -6.07
C ILE A 89 -0.74 11.88 -5.66
N ASN A 90 -1.40 11.96 -4.50
CA ASN A 90 -1.93 13.22 -4.01
C ASN A 90 -0.82 14.21 -3.63
N ASP A 91 0.30 13.73 -3.08
CA ASP A 91 1.44 14.56 -2.72
C ASP A 91 2.14 15.09 -3.96
N GLU A 92 2.29 14.26 -5.00
CA GLU A 92 2.78 14.70 -6.31
C GLU A 92 1.91 15.82 -6.89
N VAL A 93 0.59 15.61 -6.97
CA VAL A 93 -0.35 16.60 -7.53
C VAL A 93 -0.35 17.92 -6.75
N ARG A 94 -0.06 17.90 -5.45
CA ARG A 94 -0.11 19.10 -4.59
C ARG A 94 1.24 19.76 -4.37
N ARG A 95 2.34 19.01 -4.42
CA ARG A 95 3.64 19.43 -3.91
C ARG A 95 4.83 19.00 -4.76
N ASP A 96 4.64 18.24 -5.84
CA ASP A 96 5.74 17.74 -6.69
C ASP A 96 6.77 16.95 -5.85
N ASP A 97 6.26 16.10 -4.96
CA ASP A 97 7.02 15.44 -3.87
C ASP A 97 6.70 13.94 -3.80
N TRP A 98 6.67 13.25 -4.94
CA TRP A 98 6.57 11.79 -5.00
C TRP A 98 7.80 11.11 -4.38
N SER A 99 7.59 10.18 -3.43
CA SER A 99 8.66 9.33 -2.88
C SER A 99 8.39 7.84 -3.09
N TYR A 100 9.21 7.20 -3.94
CA TYR A 100 9.21 5.75 -4.07
C TYR A 100 9.61 5.04 -2.76
N LYS A 101 10.36 5.71 -1.87
CA LYS A 101 10.76 5.12 -0.58
C LYS A 101 9.56 5.05 0.36
N ASP A 102 8.70 6.07 0.34
CA ASP A 102 7.44 6.04 1.09
C ASP A 102 6.54 4.91 0.60
N LEU A 103 6.43 4.73 -0.72
CA LEU A 103 5.67 3.62 -1.30
C LEU A 103 6.22 2.24 -0.87
N ILE A 104 7.53 2.08 -0.76
CA ILE A 104 8.14 0.84 -0.25
C ILE A 104 7.79 0.62 1.22
N TRP A 105 7.86 1.66 2.05
CA TRP A 105 7.46 1.57 3.46
C TRP A 105 5.98 1.29 3.63
N ASP A 106 5.14 1.77 2.70
CA ASP A 106 3.72 1.46 2.62
C ASP A 106 3.46 -0.02 2.31
N PHE A 107 4.23 -0.62 1.39
CA PHE A 107 4.13 -2.05 1.11
C PHE A 107 4.64 -2.91 2.27
N ILE A 108 5.75 -2.51 2.92
CA ILE A 108 6.29 -3.22 4.09
C ILE A 108 5.29 -3.15 5.25
N GLY A 109 4.70 -1.97 5.51
CA GLY A 109 3.69 -1.76 6.53
C GLY A 109 2.45 -2.62 6.30
N GLY A 110 1.86 -2.51 5.10
CA GLY A 110 0.70 -3.30 4.70
C GLY A 110 0.92 -4.81 4.81
N ALA A 111 2.08 -5.30 4.33
CA ALA A 111 2.44 -6.71 4.44
C ALA A 111 2.58 -7.14 5.91
N ALA A 112 3.28 -6.36 6.74
CA ALA A 112 3.47 -6.66 8.15
C ALA A 112 2.13 -6.69 8.92
N GLY A 113 1.23 -5.72 8.66
CA GLY A 113 -0.09 -5.67 9.28
C GLY A 113 -0.93 -6.90 8.94
N VAL A 114 -0.98 -7.25 7.66
CA VAL A 114 -1.70 -8.45 7.19
C VAL A 114 -1.09 -9.73 7.75
N SER A 115 0.24 -9.88 7.71
CA SER A 115 0.92 -11.07 8.22
C SER A 115 0.69 -11.25 9.72
N LEU A 116 0.76 -10.16 10.50
CA LEU A 116 0.48 -10.23 11.93
C LEU A 116 -0.97 -10.62 12.19
N SER A 117 -1.94 -9.98 11.52
CA SER A 117 -3.35 -10.34 11.69
C SER A 117 -3.63 -11.79 11.27
N ASN A 118 -3.01 -12.28 10.21
CA ASN A 118 -3.13 -13.67 9.77
C ASN A 118 -2.56 -14.67 10.77
N ALA A 119 -1.46 -14.34 11.42
CA ALA A 119 -0.83 -15.19 12.43
C ALA A 119 -1.60 -15.22 13.76
N LEU A 120 -2.41 -14.19 14.05
CA LEU A 120 -3.19 -14.05 15.28
C LEU A 120 -4.63 -14.58 15.18
N ASP A 121 -5.20 -14.60 13.98
CA ASP A 121 -6.44 -15.32 13.66
C ASP A 121 -6.19 -16.84 13.54
#